data_AF-A0A2M9PCD0-F1
#
_entry.id   AF-A0A2M9PCD0-F1
#
_cell.length_a   1.000
_cell.length_b   1.000
_cell.length_c   1.000
_cell.angle_alpha   90.00
_cell.angle_beta   90.00
_cell.angle_gamma   90.00
#
_symmetry.space_group_name_H-M   'P 1'
#
loop_
_entity.id
_entity.type
_entity.pdbx_description
1 polymer ?
#
loop_
_entity_poly.entity_id
_entity_poly.type
_entity_poly.pdbx_seq_one_letter_code
_entity_poly.pdbx_strand_id
1 'polypeptide(L)' 'LVDEGAAIRACGVAAGRIAPVDPHHLIFSIWAVTQHYADFDAQVRAVLGVDDAGRFDDAARFLDHLFARALAPDQPGR' A
#
# COMPACT_ATOMS: atom_id res chain seq x y z
N LEU A 1 13.74 0.33 -11.78
CA LEU A 1 13.04 0.27 -10.47
C LEU A 1 11.52 0.33 -10.62
N VAL A 2 10.94 1.45 -11.09
CA VAL A 2 9.47 1.57 -11.29
C VAL A 2 8.97 0.56 -12.34
N ASP A 3 9.60 0.56 -13.51
CA ASP A 3 9.19 -0.30 -14.64
C ASP A 3 9.43 -1.79 -14.36
N GLU A 4 10.51 -2.11 -13.64
CA GLU A 4 10.86 -3.47 -13.24
C GLU A 4 9.87 -4.03 -12.19
N GLY A 5 9.48 -3.20 -11.21
CA GLY A 5 8.42 -3.55 -10.28
C GLY A 5 7.05 -3.69 -10.97
N ALA A 6 6.78 -2.86 -11.98
CA ALA A 6 5.57 -2.95 -12.78
C ALA A 6 5.49 -4.29 -13.56
N ALA A 7 6.62 -4.77 -14.09
CA ALA A 7 6.70 -6.05 -14.80
C ALA A 7 6.39 -7.26 -13.90
N ILE A 8 6.94 -7.31 -12.67
CA ILE A 8 6.67 -8.40 -11.71
C ILE A 8 5.18 -8.45 -11.35
N ARG A 9 4.56 -7.28 -11.15
CA ARG A 9 3.14 -7.17 -10.82
C ARG A 9 2.23 -7.54 -11.99
N ALA A 10 2.56 -7.11 -13.21
CA ALA A 10 1.84 -7.52 -14.41
C ALA A 10 1.85 -9.05 -14.59
N CYS A 11 2.98 -9.72 -14.30
CA CYS A 11 3.06 -11.18 -14.29
C CYS A 11 2.17 -11.81 -13.20
N GLY A 12 2.10 -11.23 -12.00
CA GLY A 12 1.22 -11.67 -10.93
C GLY A 12 -0.27 -11.55 -11.27
N VAL A 13 -0.66 -10.46 -11.93
CA VAL A 13 -2.02 -10.24 -12.45
C VAL A 13 -2.36 -11.25 -13.55
N ALA A 14 -1.47 -11.43 -14.53
CA ALA A 14 -1.66 -12.40 -15.62
C ALA A 14 -1.80 -13.84 -15.11
N ALA A 15 -1.13 -14.18 -13.99
CA ALA A 15 -1.22 -15.48 -13.34
C ALA A 15 -2.43 -15.61 -12.38
N GLY A 16 -3.29 -14.59 -12.27
CA GLY A 16 -4.44 -14.60 -11.36
C GLY A 16 -4.07 -14.64 -9.87
N ARG A 17 -2.82 -14.29 -9.51
CA ARG A 17 -2.34 -14.28 -8.12
C ARG A 17 -2.51 -12.93 -7.44
N ILE A 18 -2.75 -11.88 -8.22
CA ILE A 18 -2.95 -10.50 -7.78
C ILE A 18 -4.17 -9.94 -8.51
N ALA A 19 -4.99 -9.13 -7.84
CA ALA A 19 -6.09 -8.40 -8.44
C ALA A 19 -5.64 -7.57 -9.66
N PRO A 20 -6.48 -7.42 -10.71
CA PRO A 20 -6.14 -6.62 -11.88
C PRO A 20 -6.10 -5.12 -11.54
N VAL A 21 -4.93 -4.64 -11.14
CA VAL A 21 -4.66 -3.24 -10.80
C VAL A 21 -3.64 -2.63 -11.76
N ASP A 22 -3.75 -1.33 -12.02
CA ASP A 22 -2.72 -0.61 -12.76
C ASP A 22 -1.42 -0.52 -11.94
N PRO A 23 -0.27 -0.97 -12.48
CA PRO A 23 0.96 -1.05 -11.72
C PRO A 23 1.58 0.32 -11.40
N HIS A 24 1.34 1.36 -12.20
CA HIS A 24 1.85 2.70 -11.91
C HIS A 24 1.07 3.33 -10.76
N HIS A 25 -0.27 3.26 -10.83
CA HIS A 25 -1.12 3.80 -9.78
C HIS A 25 -0.89 3.11 -8.44
N LEU A 26 -0.66 1.79 -8.44
CA LEU A 26 -0.30 1.09 -7.21
C LEU A 26 1.02 1.61 -6.60
N ILE A 27 2.06 1.83 -7.42
CA ILE A 27 3.33 2.39 -6.94
C ILE A 27 3.11 3.79 -6.37
N PHE A 28 2.38 4.64 -7.10
CA PHE A 28 2.11 6.00 -6.66
C PHE A 28 1.31 6.02 -5.36
N SER A 29 0.35 5.11 -5.18
CA SER A 29 -0.37 4.96 -3.92
C SER A 29 0.53 4.52 -2.77
N ILE A 30 1.40 3.52 -2.98
CA ILE A 30 2.34 3.09 -1.94
C ILE A 30 3.26 4.24 -1.53
N TRP A 31 3.85 4.94 -2.49
CA TRP A 31 4.72 6.09 -2.23
C TRP A 31 4.00 7.22 -1.52
N ALA A 32 2.87 7.68 -2.06
CA ALA A 32 2.11 8.76 -1.47
C ALA A 32 1.71 8.47 -0.02
N VAL A 33 1.20 7.27 0.26
CA VAL A 33 0.68 6.95 1.58
C VAL A 33 1.82 6.69 2.59
N THR A 34 2.90 6.03 2.19
CA THR A 34 4.07 5.86 3.08
C THR A 34 4.78 7.18 3.37
N GLN A 35 4.97 8.03 2.35
CA GLN A 35 5.53 9.36 2.52
C GLN A 35 4.64 10.27 3.35
N HIS A 36 3.31 10.15 3.26
CA HIS A 36 2.39 10.95 4.07
C HIS A 36 2.68 10.84 5.58
N TYR A 37 2.92 9.63 6.08
CA TYR A 37 3.23 9.41 7.50
C TYR A 37 4.55 10.07 7.93
N ALA A 38 5.50 10.29 7.01
CA ALA A 38 6.77 10.95 7.30
C ALA A 38 6.68 12.47 7.09
N ASP A 39 6.22 12.89 5.91
CA ASP A 39 6.18 14.29 5.48
C ASP A 39 5.16 15.12 6.29
N PHE A 40 4.08 14.48 6.76
CA PHE A 40 3.01 15.10 7.55
C PHE A 40 2.96 14.57 8.98
N ASP A 41 4.07 14.06 9.51
CA ASP A 41 4.14 13.41 10.82
C ASP A 41 3.62 14.32 11.96
N ALA A 42 3.92 15.62 11.93
CA ALA A 42 3.40 16.56 12.93
C ALA A 42 1.86 16.64 12.94
N GLN A 43 1.23 16.58 11.75
CA GLN A 43 -0.22 16.55 11.62
C GLN A 43 -0.80 15.20 12.05
N VAL A 44 -0.14 14.10 11.70
CA VAL A 44 -0.54 12.75 12.12
C VAL A 44 -0.52 12.64 13.65
N ARG A 45 0.54 13.11 14.32
CA ARG A 45 0.64 13.15 15.78
C ARG A 45 -0.48 13.97 16.41
N ALA A 46 -0.79 15.13 15.84
CA ALA A 46 -1.89 15.97 16.32
C ALA A 46 -3.26 15.28 16.23
N VAL A 47 -3.50 14.49 15.17
CA VAL A 47 -4.77 13.75 15.00
C VAL A 47 -4.87 12.56 15.94
N LEU A 48 -3.79 11.80 16.10
CA LEU A 48 -3.79 10.60 16.94
C LEU A 48 -3.71 10.94 18.44
N GLY A 49 -3.26 12.15 18.79
CA GLY A 49 -3.05 12.55 20.18
C GLY A 49 -1.91 11.80 20.87
N VAL A 50 -1.02 11.17 20.10
CA VAL A 50 0.13 10.40 20.59
C VAL A 50 1.42 10.89 19.91
N ASP A 51 2.50 10.93 20.68
CA ASP A 51 3.84 11.36 20.22
C ASP A 51 4.85 10.19 20.16
N ASP A 52 4.40 8.96 20.44
CA ASP A 52 5.27 7.79 20.46
C ASP A 52 5.56 7.23 19.06
N ALA A 53 6.70 6.54 18.93
CA ALA A 53 7.16 5.96 17.67
C ALA A 53 6.30 4.77 17.18
N GLY A 54 5.49 4.17 18.06
CA GLY A 54 4.60 3.05 17.74
C GLY A 54 3.52 3.41 16.72
N ARG A 55 3.23 4.71 16.53
CA ARG A 55 2.37 5.21 15.44
C ARG A 55 2.84 4.74 14.05
N PHE A 56 4.14 4.60 13.82
CA PHE A 56 4.66 4.10 12.55
C PHE A 56 4.41 2.60 12.39
N ASP A 57 4.46 1.84 13.48
CA ASP A 57 4.14 0.40 13.47
C ASP A 57 2.63 0.19 13.25
N ASP A 58 1.79 1.03 13.85
CA ASP A 58 0.34 1.04 13.60
C ASP A 58 0.04 1.37 12.13
N ALA A 59 0.69 2.40 11.58
CA ALA A 59 0.58 2.77 10.17
C ALA A 59 1.02 1.62 9.26
N ALA A 60 2.16 0.99 9.52
CA ALA A 60 2.66 -0.14 8.75
C ALA A 60 1.66 -1.30 8.74
N ARG A 61 1.14 -1.70 9.92
CA ARG A 61 0.11 -2.74 10.03
C ARG A 61 -1.15 -2.41 9.24
N PHE A 62 -1.60 -1.15 9.28
CA PHE A 62 -2.77 -0.70 8.53
C PHE A 62 -2.53 -0.77 7.02
N LEU A 63 -1.37 -0.28 6.54
CA LEU A 63 -1.03 -0.29 5.12
C LEU A 63 -0.82 -1.69 4.57
N ASP A 64 -0.18 -2.58 5.33
CA ASP A 64 -0.08 -4.00 4.98
C ASP A 64 -1.46 -4.62 4.79
N HIS A 65 -2.38 -4.38 5.72
CA HIS A 65 -3.75 -4.88 5.61
C HIS A 65 -4.48 -4.29 4.39
N LEU A 66 -4.38 -2.96 4.19
CA LEU A 66 -5.03 -2.25 3.10
C LEU A 66 -4.57 -2.78 1.73
N PHE A 67 -3.26 -2.83 1.50
CA PHE A 67 -2.72 -3.27 0.23
C PHE A 67 -2.86 -4.78 0.01
N ALA A 68 -2.71 -5.61 1.05
CA ALA A 68 -2.97 -7.05 0.92
C ALA A 68 -4.42 -7.34 0.50
N ARG A 69 -5.38 -6.58 1.05
CA ARG A 69 -6.80 -6.69 0.66
C ARG A 69 -7.05 -6.17 -0.74
N ALA A 70 -6.47 -5.04 -1.12
CA ALA A 70 -6.62 -4.46 -2.45
C ALA A 70 -5.99 -5.31 -3.56
N LEU A 71 -4.95 -6.08 -3.23
CA LEU A 71 -4.21 -6.94 -4.16
C LEU A 71 -4.69 -8.40 -4.14
N ALA A 72 -5.59 -8.77 -3.23
CA ALA A 72 -6.12 -10.13 -3.15
C ALA A 72 -6.80 -10.51 -4.48
N PRO A 73 -6.46 -11.67 -5.08
CA PRO A 73 -7.04 -12.07 -6.36
C PRO A 73 -8.55 -12.27 -6.23
N ASP A 74 -9.29 -11.94 -7.30
CA ASP A 74 -10.72 -12.21 -7.36
C ASP A 74 -10.98 -13.70 -7.21
N GLN A 75 -11.88 -14.07 -6.29
CA GLN A 75 -12.33 -15.45 -6.20
C GLN A 75 -13.20 -15.76 -7.43
N PRO A 76 -12.91 -16.82 -8.20
CA PRO A 76 -13.80 -17.24 -9.28
C PRO A 76 -15.17 -17.60 -8.69
N GLY A 77 -16.21 -16.82 -9.00
CA GLY A 77 -17.60 -17.11 -8.63
C GLY A 77 -18.34 -16.07 -7.76
N ARG A 78 -17.83 -14.85 -7.59
CA ARG A 78 -18.61 -13.72 -7.05
C ARG A 78 -19.17 -12.83 -8.16
#